data_AF-A0A2G2Y7X6-F1
#
_entry.id   AF-A0A2G2Y7X6-F1
#
_cell.length_a   1.000
_cell.length_b   1.000
_cell.length_c   1.000
_cell.angle_alpha   90.00
_cell.angle_beta   90.00
_cell.angle_gamma   90.00
#
_symmetry.space_group_name_H-M   'P 1'
#
loop_
_entity.id
_entity.type
_entity.pdbx_description
1 polymer ?
#
loop_
_entity_poly.entity_id
_entity_poly.type
_entity_poly.pdbx_seq_one_letter_code
_entity_poly.pdbx_strand_id
1 'polypeptide(L)' 'MNILGLAKRVGAKRILLTSTSKVYGDPFLHPQEESYWGKVNLIGVRSCYDEGKRVAETLMFDYHRKPGIGIALPTYICL' A
#
# COMPACT_ATOMS: atom_id res chain seq x y z
N MET A 1 -3.44 -8.57 8.40
CA MET A 1 -4.54 -8.21 9.33
C MET A 1 -4.10 -7.98 10.76
N ASN A 2 -3.04 -8.64 11.26
CA ASN A 2 -2.66 -8.58 12.67
C ASN A 2 -2.35 -7.15 13.19
N ILE A 3 -1.56 -6.36 12.44
CA ILE A 3 -1.17 -5.00 12.86
C ILE A 3 -2.35 -4.02 12.80
N LEU A 4 -3.14 -4.05 11.72
CA LEU A 4 -4.34 -3.20 11.58
C LEU A 4 -5.37 -3.49 12.68
N GLY A 5 -5.63 -4.78 12.96
CA GLY A 5 -6.52 -5.19 14.05
C GLY A 5 -5.95 -4.87 15.44
N LEU A 6 -4.63 -4.96 15.62
CA LEU A 6 -3.96 -4.53 16.86
C LEU A 6 -4.11 -3.02 17.07
N ALA A 7 -3.78 -2.22 16.06
CA ALA A 7 -3.88 -0.77 16.10
C ALA A 7 -5.31 -0.31 16.45
N LYS A 8 -6.34 -0.95 15.88
CA LYS A 8 -7.73 -0.71 16.26
C LYS A 8 -8.01 -1.06 17.73
N ARG A 9 -7.55 -2.22 18.20
CA ARG A 9 -7.78 -2.69 19.58
C ARG A 9 -7.09 -1.81 20.63
N VAL A 10 -5.90 -1.29 20.34
CA VAL A 10 -5.15 -0.44 21.27
C VAL A 10 -5.47 1.05 21.13
N GLY A 11 -6.39 1.42 20.22
CA GLY A 11 -6.75 2.82 19.98
C GLY A 11 -5.62 3.65 19.36
N ALA A 12 -4.76 3.04 18.55
CA ALA A 12 -3.68 3.74 17.88
C ALA A 12 -4.24 4.80 16.93
N LYS A 13 -3.81 6.06 17.11
CA LYS A 13 -4.30 7.19 16.30
C LYS A 13 -3.80 7.17 14.87
N ARG A 14 -2.64 6.54 14.61
CA ARG A 14 -2.01 6.52 13.29
C ARG A 14 -1.26 5.20 13.03
N ILE A 15 -1.30 4.74 11.79
CA ILE A 15 -0.49 3.62 11.28
C ILE A 15 0.25 4.11 10.03
N LEU A 16 1.50 3.71 9.89
CA LEU A 16 2.29 3.93 8.69
C LEU A 16 2.60 2.59 8.03
N LEU A 17 2.32 2.49 6.73
CA LEU A 17 2.72 1.35 5.92
C LEU A 17 3.81 1.82 4.95
N THR A 18 5.01 1.25 5.07
CA THR A 18 6.07 1.47 4.09
C THR A 18 5.75 0.72 2.81
N SER A 19 5.23 1.43 1.81
CA SER A 19 4.99 0.87 0.48
C SER A 19 6.26 0.92 -0.36
N THR A 20 6.15 0.61 -1.65
CA THR A 20 7.27 0.47 -2.58
C THR A 20 6.84 0.85 -3.98
N SER A 21 7.76 1.40 -4.77
CA SER A 21 7.54 1.66 -6.21
C SER A 21 7.20 0.41 -7.02
N LYS A 22 7.41 -0.81 -6.48
CA LYS A 22 7.00 -2.05 -7.15
C LYS A 22 5.48 -2.16 -7.35
N VAL A 23 4.67 -1.42 -6.59
CA VAL A 23 3.22 -1.36 -6.83
C VAL A 23 2.89 -0.77 -8.20
N TYR A 24 3.79 0.00 -8.81
CA TYR A 24 3.64 0.52 -10.18
C TYR A 24 3.99 -0.50 -11.26
N GLY A 25 4.73 -1.57 -10.92
CA GLY A 25 5.09 -2.64 -11.85
C GLY A 25 6.02 -2.20 -12.99
N ASP A 26 5.55 -2.33 -14.22
CA ASP A 26 6.23 -1.96 -15.47
C ASP A 26 5.57 -0.71 -16.10
N PRO A 27 5.84 0.50 -15.57
CA PRO A 27 5.14 1.71 -15.96
C PRO A 27 5.48 2.16 -17.40
N PHE A 28 4.49 2.70 -18.10
CA PHE A 28 4.69 3.32 -19.42
C PHE A 28 5.11 4.81 -19.34
N LEU A 29 5.09 5.40 -18.14
CA LEU A 29 5.32 6.82 -17.90
C LEU A 29 6.42 7.02 -16.85
N HIS A 30 7.27 8.02 -17.09
CA HIS A 30 8.32 8.47 -16.18
C HIS A 30 8.31 10.01 -16.09
N PRO A 31 8.28 10.60 -14.89
CA PRO A 31 8.23 9.98 -13.56
C PRO A 31 6.89 9.30 -13.24
N GLN A 32 6.87 8.40 -12.24
CA GLN A 32 5.63 7.76 -11.78
C GLN A 32 4.91 8.67 -10.78
N GLU A 33 3.79 9.24 -11.22
CA GLU A 33 2.84 9.94 -10.35
C GLU A 33 2.05 8.93 -9.48
N GLU A 34 1.66 9.32 -8.26
CA GLU A 34 0.84 8.47 -7.37
C GLU A 34 -0.56 8.18 -7.93
N SER A 35 -1.00 8.95 -8.92
CA SER A 35 -2.23 8.71 -9.66
C SER A 35 -2.15 7.50 -10.60
N TYR A 36 -0.94 7.00 -10.90
CA TYR A 36 -0.76 5.85 -11.76
C TYR A 36 -1.14 4.55 -11.07
N TRP A 37 -2.07 3.80 -11.67
CA TRP A 37 -2.58 2.56 -11.06
C TRP A 37 -1.62 1.38 -11.09
N GLY A 38 -0.53 1.46 -11.84
CA GLY A 38 0.43 0.36 -11.99
C GLY A 38 0.06 -0.65 -13.08
N LYS A 39 1.08 -1.25 -13.69
CA LYS A 39 0.96 -2.38 -14.60
C LYS A 39 1.78 -3.54 -14.05
N VAL A 40 1.11 -4.40 -13.27
CA VAL A 40 1.73 -5.49 -12.53
C VAL A 40 1.26 -6.83 -13.09
N ASN A 41 2.15 -7.83 -13.12
CA ASN A 41 1.81 -9.19 -13.53
C ASN A 41 1.34 -10.02 -12.32
N LEU A 42 0.06 -10.41 -12.34
CA LEU A 42 -0.63 -11.15 -11.27
C LEU A 42 -0.05 -12.56 -11.00
N ILE A 43 0.61 -13.19 -11.98
CA ILE A 43 1.11 -14.56 -11.87
C ILE A 43 2.64 -14.66 -12.08
N GLY A 44 3.32 -13.52 -12.17
CA GLY A 44 4.78 -13.50 -12.29
C GLY A 44 5.48 -13.98 -11.02
N VAL A 45 6.77 -14.33 -11.13
CA VAL A 45 7.58 -14.80 -9.98
C VAL A 45 7.60 -13.81 -8.81
N ARG A 46 7.41 -12.51 -9.08
CA ARG A 46 7.34 -11.46 -8.05
C ARG A 46 5.92 -11.09 -7.62
N SER A 47 4.88 -11.73 -8.15
CA SER A 47 3.49 -11.32 -7.92
C SER A 47 3.12 -11.38 -6.44
N CYS A 48 3.67 -12.33 -5.69
CA CYS A 48 3.44 -12.45 -4.25
C CYS A 48 3.85 -11.19 -3.48
N TYR A 49 4.91 -10.50 -3.90
CA TYR A 49 5.39 -9.27 -3.29
C TYR A 49 4.64 -8.05 -3.84
N ASP A 50 4.55 -7.93 -5.17
CA ASP A 50 3.98 -6.77 -5.84
C ASP A 50 2.48 -6.63 -5.50
N GLU A 51 1.71 -7.72 -5.62
CA GLU A 51 0.29 -7.75 -5.23
C GLU A 51 0.10 -7.73 -3.71
N GLY A 52 1.01 -8.36 -2.96
CA GLY A 52 0.98 -8.32 -1.50
C GLY A 52 1.01 -6.89 -0.97
N LYS A 53 1.83 -6.02 -1.57
CA LYS A 53 1.89 -4.59 -1.23
C LYS A 53 0.63 -3.84 -1.67
N ARG A 54 0.11 -4.08 -2.88
CA ARG A 54 -1.15 -3.47 -3.35
C ARG A 54 -2.35 -3.80 -2.47
N VAL A 55 -2.44 -5.06 -2.03
CA VAL A 55 -3.48 -5.51 -1.07
C VAL A 55 -3.29 -4.83 0.28
N ALA A 56 -2.06 -4.65 0.76
CA ALA A 56 -1.79 -3.96 2.01
C ALA A 56 -2.22 -2.48 1.97
N GLU A 57 -1.98 -1.76 0.87
CA GLU A 57 -2.48 -0.39 0.67
C GLU A 57 -4.00 -0.33 0.68
N THR A 58 -4.65 -1.26 -0.04
CA THR A 58 -6.11 -1.38 -0.09
C THR A 58 -6.70 -1.55 1.30
N LEU A 59 -6.10 -2.44 2.11
CA LEU A 59 -6.53 -2.67 3.50
C LEU A 59 -6.31 -1.43 4.39
N MET A 60 -5.23 -0.67 4.20
CA MET A 60 -4.99 0.58 4.93
C MET A 60 -6.10 1.59 4.64
N PHE A 61 -6.45 1.79 3.36
CA PHE A 61 -7.55 2.69 2.99
C PHE A 61 -8.92 2.21 3.48
N ASP A 62 -9.19 0.89 3.49
CA ASP A 62 -10.43 0.37 4.08
C ASP A 62 -10.53 0.67 5.58
N TYR A 63 -9.43 0.55 6.33
CA TYR A 63 -9.39 0.90 7.74
C TYR A 63 -9.50 2.41 7.98
N HIS A 64 -8.97 3.23 7.08
CA HIS A 64 -9.06 4.69 7.16
C HIS A 64 -10.47 5.22 6.89
N ARG A 65 -11.21 4.57 5.98
CA ARG A 65 -12.63 4.91 5.72
C ARG A 65 -13.53 4.65 6.92
N LYS A 66 -13.11 3.79 7.85
CA LYS A 66 -13.77 3.57 9.14
C LYS A 66 -13.28 4.63 10.14
N PRO A 67 -14.17 5.27 10.91
CA PRO A 67 -13.78 6.35 11.82
C PRO A 67 -12.79 5.85 12.88
N GLY A 68 -11.67 6.57 13.05
CA GLY A 68 -10.79 6.44 14.22
C GLY A 68 -9.30 6.16 13.96
N ILE A 69 -8.87 5.82 12.74
CA ILE A 69 -7.45 5.52 12.46
C ILE A 69 -6.94 6.36 11.28
N GLY A 70 -5.99 7.25 11.54
CA GLY A 70 -5.23 7.92 10.49
C GLY A 70 -4.24 6.95 9.84
N ILE A 71 -4.06 7.05 8.52
CA ILE A 71 -3.05 6.27 7.80
C ILE A 71 -2.02 7.18 7.16
N ALA A 72 -0.82 6.65 6.96
CA ALA A 72 0.23 7.25 6.14
C ALA A 72 0.84 6.17 5.23
N LEU A 73 0.98 6.51 3.95
CA LEU A 73 1.42 5.60 2.88
C LEU A 73 2.51 6.28 2.06
N PRO A 74 3.78 6.26 2.50
CA PRO A 74 4.89 6.65 1.64
C PRO A 74 5.09 5.61 0.54
N THR A 75 4.76 5.96 -0.71
CA THR A 75 5.03 5.16 -1.91
C THR A 75 6.32 5.61 -2.62
N TYR A 76 6.93 6.69 -2.15
CA TYR A 76 8.17 7.29 -2.64
C TYR A 76 9.42 6.51 -2.18
N ILE A 77 9.65 5.31 -2.70
CA ILE A 77 11.01 4.76 -2.77
C ILE A 77 11.27 4.36 -4.23
N CYS A 78 11.42 5.40 -5.04
CA CYS A 78 12.32 5.44 -6.19
C CYS A 78 13.23 6.65 -5.93
N LEU A 79 14.22 6.47 -5.06
CA LEU A 79 15.47 7.23 -5.17
C LEU A 79 16.33 6.52 -6.21
#